data_AF-X1A5G0-F1
#
_entry.id   AF-X1A5G0-F1
#
_cell.length_a   1.000
_cell.length_b   1.000
_cell.length_c   1.000
_cell.angle_alpha   90.00
_cell.angle_beta   90.00
_cell.angle_gamma   90.00
#
_symmetry.space_group_name_H-M   'P 1'
#
loop_
_entity.id
_entity.type
_entity.pdbx_description
1 polymer ?
#
loop_
_entity_poly.entity_id
_entity_poly.type
_entity_poly.pdbx_seq_one_letter_code
_entity_poly.pdbx_strand_id
1 'polypeptide(L)'
;SPPHQGGIVPVFPPGAVALVRRQAQKYILSGLRRGLSGNEIQNILQTKALGYRRQAIQSDVRYWQAGLQKADHLKFVNYNARPSNRLYMQTGWQTKGRYETVVEVKYRNRLTGEVTSQDVTVVHTHTIDGEERPALTQDMTRGEIETAAESMVQTGSPGGPVEIVSSKSIFGFYNPDIG
;
A
#
# COMPACT_ATOMS: atom_id res chain seq x y z
N SER A 1 -0.55 -23.26 -26.88
CA SER A 1 0.00 -22.57 -25.70
C SER A 1 -1.00 -22.65 -24.57
N PRO A 2 -0.69 -23.24 -23.40
CA PRO A 2 -1.65 -23.26 -22.31
C PRO A 2 -1.74 -21.87 -21.65
N PRO A 3 -2.91 -21.46 -21.13
CA PRO A 3 -3.12 -20.16 -20.53
C PRO A 3 -2.40 -20.07 -19.17
N HIS A 4 -1.78 -18.94 -18.91
CA HIS A 4 -1.17 -18.61 -17.63
C HIS A 4 -2.23 -18.73 -16.51
N GLN A 5 -2.01 -19.66 -15.58
CA GLN A 5 -2.82 -19.81 -14.38
C GLN A 5 -2.73 -18.52 -13.57
N GLY A 6 -3.87 -17.81 -13.48
CA GLY A 6 -4.06 -16.74 -12.52
C GLY A 6 -3.87 -17.31 -11.12
N GLY A 7 -2.82 -16.87 -10.43
CA GLY A 7 -2.60 -17.21 -9.04
C GLY A 7 -3.82 -16.78 -8.24
N ILE A 8 -4.48 -17.75 -7.60
CA ILE A 8 -5.61 -17.53 -6.71
C ILE A 8 -5.11 -16.58 -5.61
N VAL A 9 -5.49 -15.30 -5.71
CA VAL A 9 -5.37 -14.38 -4.59
C VAL A 9 -6.27 -14.95 -3.51
N PRO A 10 -5.79 -15.13 -2.27
CA PRO A 10 -6.64 -15.65 -1.21
C PRO A 10 -7.80 -14.68 -1.00
N VAL A 11 -8.99 -15.05 -1.48
CA VAL A 11 -10.26 -14.41 -1.16
C VAL A 11 -10.62 -14.86 0.24
N PHE A 12 -10.75 -13.92 1.18
CA PHE A 12 -10.99 -14.24 2.58
C PHE A 12 -12.49 -14.49 2.83
N PRO A 13 -12.88 -15.55 3.55
CA PRO A 13 -14.28 -15.79 3.90
C PRO A 13 -14.78 -14.75 4.93
N PRO A 14 -16.07 -14.35 4.90
CA PRO A 14 -16.63 -13.36 5.83
C PRO A 14 -16.85 -13.94 7.24
N GLY A 15 -16.41 -13.24 8.30
CA GLY A 15 -16.63 -13.62 9.72
C GLY A 15 -15.66 -12.96 10.72
N ALA A 16 -15.76 -13.27 12.03
CA ALA A 16 -14.89 -12.73 13.10
C ALA A 16 -13.39 -13.03 12.90
N VAL A 17 -13.07 -14.15 12.25
CA VAL A 17 -11.72 -14.50 11.79
C VAL A 17 -11.19 -13.46 10.80
N ALA A 18 -12.05 -12.84 9.99
CA ALA A 18 -11.65 -11.76 9.08
C ALA A 18 -11.25 -10.48 9.82
N LEU A 19 -11.86 -10.16 10.97
CA LEU A 19 -11.51 -8.97 11.75
C LEU A 19 -10.13 -9.11 12.43
N VAL A 20 -9.91 -10.21 13.16
CA VAL A 20 -8.61 -10.50 13.80
C VAL A 20 -7.52 -10.60 12.75
N ARG A 21 -7.78 -11.33 11.66
CA ARG A 21 -6.84 -11.46 10.56
C ARG A 21 -6.55 -10.11 9.92
N ARG A 22 -7.55 -9.22 9.70
CA ARG A 22 -7.38 -7.84 9.18
C ARG A 22 -6.52 -6.98 10.09
N GLN A 23 -6.73 -7.04 11.41
CA GLN A 23 -5.87 -6.32 12.37
C GLN A 23 -4.44 -6.85 12.36
N ALA A 24 -4.27 -8.17 12.27
CA ALA A 24 -2.96 -8.82 12.19
C ALA A 24 -2.14 -8.36 10.96
N GLN A 25 -2.80 -8.04 9.84
CA GLN A 25 -2.12 -7.59 8.61
C GLN A 25 -1.28 -6.34 8.82
N LYS A 26 -1.79 -5.37 9.61
CA LYS A 26 -1.04 -4.15 9.93
C LYS A 26 0.27 -4.47 10.66
N TYR A 27 0.23 -5.45 11.56
CA TYR A 27 1.41 -5.93 12.29
C TYR A 27 2.34 -6.76 11.41
N ILE A 28 1.81 -7.59 10.51
CA ILE A 28 2.61 -8.37 9.55
C ILE A 28 3.39 -7.42 8.64
N LEU A 29 2.69 -6.45 8.02
CA LEU A 29 3.32 -5.46 7.13
C LEU A 29 4.36 -4.62 7.88
N SER A 30 4.02 -4.11 9.07
CA SER A 30 4.96 -3.34 9.89
C SER A 30 6.19 -4.17 10.30
N GLY A 31 5.99 -5.42 10.72
CA GLY A 31 7.08 -6.32 11.10
C GLY A 31 8.01 -6.64 9.93
N LEU A 32 7.45 -6.90 8.75
CA LEU A 32 8.23 -7.15 7.54
C LEU A 32 9.04 -5.92 7.11
N ARG A 33 8.47 -4.70 7.19
CA ARG A 33 9.22 -3.45 6.93
C ARG A 33 10.36 -3.23 7.92
N ARG A 34 10.26 -3.78 9.13
CA ARG A 34 11.31 -3.75 10.17
C ARG A 34 12.32 -4.90 10.04
N GLY A 35 12.19 -5.77 9.03
CA GLY A 35 13.08 -6.90 8.82
C GLY A 35 12.82 -8.10 9.73
N LEU A 36 11.65 -8.16 10.40
CA LEU A 36 11.31 -9.29 11.25
C LEU A 36 11.00 -10.54 10.42
N SER A 37 11.44 -11.69 10.93
CA SER A 37 11.11 -13.01 10.39
C SER A 37 9.64 -13.36 10.64
N GLY A 38 9.12 -14.31 9.85
CA GLY A 38 7.74 -14.81 10.04
C GLY A 38 7.50 -15.42 11.43
N ASN A 39 8.52 -15.98 12.08
CA ASN A 39 8.41 -16.50 13.43
C ASN A 39 8.32 -15.37 14.48
N GLU A 40 9.09 -14.30 14.33
CA GLU A 40 9.00 -13.13 15.22
C GLU A 40 7.65 -12.44 15.09
N ILE A 41 7.15 -12.28 13.85
CA ILE A 41 5.82 -11.73 13.58
C ILE A 41 4.75 -12.61 14.23
N GLN A 42 4.85 -13.94 14.10
CA GLN A 42 3.93 -14.87 14.74
C GLN A 42 3.91 -14.68 16.27
N ASN A 43 5.07 -14.58 16.91
CA ASN A 43 5.17 -14.38 18.35
C ASN A 43 4.51 -13.06 18.78
N ILE A 44 4.74 -11.97 18.04
CA ILE A 44 4.09 -10.66 18.29
C ILE A 44 2.56 -10.76 18.18
N LEU A 45 2.06 -11.45 17.16
CA LEU A 45 0.62 -11.64 16.96
C LEU A 45 0.00 -12.46 18.10
N GLN A 46 0.68 -13.49 18.58
CA GLN A 46 0.23 -14.29 19.73
C GLN A 46 0.16 -13.45 21.00
N THR A 47 1.20 -12.67 21.32
CA THR A 47 1.23 -11.79 22.50
C THR A 47 0.13 -10.73 22.47
N LYS A 48 -0.28 -10.28 21.28
CA LYS A 48 -1.35 -9.30 21.09
C LYS A 48 -2.77 -9.90 21.03
N ALA A 49 -2.92 -11.20 21.27
CA ALA A 49 -4.18 -11.94 21.08
C ALA A 49 -4.77 -11.81 19.65
N LEU A 50 -3.90 -11.56 18.66
CA LEU A 50 -4.24 -11.50 17.23
C LEU A 50 -3.79 -12.77 16.48
N GLY A 51 -3.51 -13.84 17.22
CA GLY A 51 -3.10 -15.12 16.69
C GLY A 51 -4.24 -15.82 15.95
N TYR A 52 -3.93 -16.38 14.79
CA TYR A 52 -4.77 -17.33 14.08
C TYR A 52 -3.89 -18.50 13.61
N ARG A 53 -4.46 -19.46 12.87
CA ARG A 53 -3.75 -20.69 12.49
C ARG A 53 -2.38 -20.36 11.90
N ARG A 54 -1.32 -20.98 12.43
CA ARG A 54 0.07 -20.74 12.02
C ARG A 54 0.27 -20.80 10.51
N GLN A 55 -0.33 -21.78 9.84
CA GLN A 55 -0.26 -21.91 8.38
C GLN A 55 -0.81 -20.68 7.64
N ALA A 56 -1.90 -20.10 8.13
CA ALA A 56 -2.47 -18.89 7.56
C ALA A 56 -1.59 -17.66 7.85
N ILE A 57 -0.97 -17.56 9.04
CA ILE A 57 0.01 -16.49 9.33
C ILE A 57 1.17 -16.56 8.35
N GLN A 58 1.75 -17.75 8.14
CA GLN A 58 2.87 -17.92 7.21
C GLN A 58 2.46 -17.66 5.75
N SER A 59 1.21 -17.98 5.38
CA SER A 59 0.65 -17.60 4.07
C SER A 59 0.59 -16.08 3.91
N ASP A 60 0.11 -15.36 4.92
CA ASP A 60 -0.03 -13.91 4.87
C ASP A 60 1.34 -13.21 4.89
N VAL A 61 2.29 -13.73 5.68
CA VAL A 61 3.68 -13.26 5.67
C VAL A 61 4.28 -13.39 4.27
N ARG A 62 4.14 -14.56 3.61
CA ARG A 62 4.65 -14.76 2.24
C ARG A 62 3.97 -13.86 1.22
N TYR A 63 2.65 -13.69 1.33
CA TYR A 63 1.89 -12.78 0.48
C TYR A 63 2.44 -11.34 0.58
N TRP A 64 2.62 -10.84 1.80
CA TRP A 64 3.15 -9.50 2.02
C TRP A 64 4.63 -9.35 1.66
N GLN A 65 5.45 -10.39 1.83
CA GLN A 65 6.83 -10.40 1.35
C GLN A 65 6.90 -10.28 -0.18
N ALA A 66 6.08 -11.03 -0.91
CA ALA A 66 5.98 -10.91 -2.36
C ALA A 66 5.46 -9.52 -2.79
N GLY A 67 4.49 -8.98 -2.04
CA GLY A 67 4.02 -7.60 -2.19
C GLY A 67 5.15 -6.59 -2.04
N LEU A 68 5.91 -6.67 -0.95
CA LEU A 68 7.08 -5.84 -0.65
C LEU A 68 8.15 -5.90 -1.74
N GLN A 69 8.42 -7.09 -2.29
CA GLN A 69 9.38 -7.24 -3.38
C GLN A 69 8.93 -6.51 -4.65
N LYS A 70 7.65 -6.68 -5.05
CA LYS A 70 7.09 -5.95 -6.20
C LYS A 70 7.08 -4.45 -5.99
N ALA A 71 6.68 -4.05 -4.78
CA ALA A 71 6.67 -2.69 -4.30
C ALA A 71 8.05 -2.02 -4.32
N ASP A 72 9.11 -2.76 -4.00
CA ASP A 72 10.48 -2.24 -4.03
C ASP A 72 10.89 -1.77 -5.43
N HIS A 73 10.25 -2.28 -6.48
CA HIS A 73 10.49 -1.85 -7.85
C HIS A 73 9.77 -0.55 -8.25
N LEU A 74 8.71 -0.14 -7.53
CA LEU A 74 7.97 1.10 -7.84
C LEU A 74 8.85 2.34 -7.71
N LYS A 75 9.73 2.38 -6.70
CA LYS A 75 10.65 3.50 -6.48
C LYS A 75 11.65 3.73 -7.63
N PHE A 76 11.86 2.71 -8.48
CA PHE A 76 12.78 2.77 -9.62
C PHE A 76 12.10 3.08 -10.96
N VAL A 77 10.76 3.13 -10.99
CA VAL A 77 10.04 3.60 -12.19
C VAL A 77 10.42 5.06 -12.43
N ASN A 78 10.69 5.47 -13.66
CA ASN A 78 11.00 6.88 -13.95
C ASN A 78 9.86 7.81 -13.49
N TYR A 79 10.19 9.01 -13.00
CA TYR A 79 9.21 9.95 -12.46
C TYR A 79 8.05 10.24 -13.44
N ASN A 80 8.38 10.47 -14.72
CA ASN A 80 7.38 10.74 -15.76
C ASN A 80 6.81 9.49 -16.42
N ALA A 81 7.14 8.28 -15.93
CA ALA A 81 6.66 7.03 -16.50
C ALA A 81 5.52 6.44 -15.68
N ARG A 82 4.64 5.71 -16.37
CA ARG A 82 3.56 4.93 -15.76
C ARG A 82 4.12 3.65 -15.13
N PRO A 83 3.90 3.41 -13.83
CA PRO A 83 4.21 2.13 -13.24
C PRO A 83 3.40 1.01 -13.89
N SER A 84 4.05 -0.09 -14.29
CA SER A 84 3.34 -1.24 -14.88
C SER A 84 2.48 -1.96 -13.84
N ASN A 85 1.31 -2.47 -14.26
CA ASN A 85 0.40 -3.29 -13.43
C ASN A 85 1.11 -4.43 -12.68
N ARG A 86 2.18 -4.99 -13.24
CA ARG A 86 2.97 -6.07 -12.60
C ARG A 86 3.60 -5.66 -11.26
N LEU A 87 3.79 -4.36 -11.06
CA LEU A 87 4.35 -3.77 -9.83
C LEU A 87 3.30 -3.60 -8.73
N TYR A 88 2.01 -3.78 -9.07
CA TYR A 88 0.91 -3.71 -8.12
C TYR A 88 0.63 -5.11 -7.56
N MET A 89 0.43 -5.17 -6.25
CA MET A 89 -0.02 -6.36 -5.58
C MET A 89 -1.52 -6.51 -5.78
N GLN A 90 -1.95 -7.59 -6.43
CA GLN A 90 -3.35 -7.91 -6.53
C GLN A 90 -3.90 -8.22 -5.14
N THR A 91 -5.00 -7.57 -4.77
CA THR A 91 -5.66 -7.71 -3.48
C THR A 91 -7.17 -7.80 -3.66
N GLY A 92 -7.82 -8.68 -2.91
CA GLY A 92 -9.29 -8.75 -2.81
C GLY A 92 -9.82 -7.98 -1.59
N TRP A 93 -9.06 -7.01 -1.10
CA TRP A 93 -9.40 -6.29 0.13
C TRP A 93 -10.20 -5.05 -0.20
N GLN A 94 -10.85 -4.47 0.81
CA GLN A 94 -11.52 -3.17 0.66
C GLN A 94 -10.46 -2.08 0.44
N THR A 95 -10.13 -1.87 -0.82
CA THR A 95 -9.50 -0.65 -1.34
C THR A 95 -10.61 0.34 -1.66
N LYS A 96 -10.30 1.63 -1.58
CA LYS A 96 -11.18 2.73 -1.99
C LYS A 96 -11.24 2.88 -3.52
N GLY A 97 -10.20 2.43 -4.23
CA GLY A 97 -10.18 2.39 -5.69
C GLY A 97 -9.56 1.12 -6.25
N ARG A 98 -9.68 0.97 -7.57
CA ARG A 98 -9.13 -0.17 -8.30
C ARG A 98 -7.60 -0.21 -8.26
N TYR A 99 -6.97 0.95 -8.31
CA TYR A 99 -5.55 1.12 -8.08
C TYR A 99 -5.30 2.10 -6.93
N GLU A 100 -4.39 1.73 -6.05
CA GLU A 100 -3.91 2.59 -4.97
C GLU A 100 -2.39 2.49 -4.90
N THR A 101 -1.73 3.58 -4.57
CA THR A 101 -0.29 3.61 -4.31
C THR A 101 -0.02 4.26 -2.96
N VAL A 102 0.76 3.60 -2.12
CA VAL A 102 1.27 4.16 -0.87
C VAL A 102 2.59 4.87 -1.17
N VAL A 103 2.69 6.11 -0.75
CA VAL A 103 3.85 6.99 -0.92
C VAL A 103 4.37 7.36 0.48
N GLU A 104 5.66 7.15 0.73
CA GLU A 104 6.34 7.71 1.89
C GLU A 104 6.68 9.17 1.56
N VAL A 105 6.09 10.12 2.28
CA VAL A 105 6.37 11.55 2.15
C VAL A 105 7.17 12.01 3.36
N LYS A 106 8.37 12.52 3.11
CA LYS A 106 9.21 13.17 4.12
C LYS A 106 9.01 14.66 4.04
N TYR A 107 8.66 15.27 5.17
CA TYR A 107 8.42 16.70 5.25
C TYR A 107 9.03 17.29 6.51
N ARG A 108 9.36 18.58 6.42
CA ARG A 108 9.85 19.39 7.53
C ARG A 108 8.74 20.33 7.99
N ASN A 109 8.44 20.32 9.28
CA ASN A 109 7.59 21.34 9.87
C ASN A 109 8.35 22.68 9.88
N ARG A 110 7.81 23.73 9.24
CA ARG A 110 8.51 25.02 9.13
C ARG A 110 8.59 25.78 10.45
N LEU A 111 7.71 25.48 11.41
CA LEU A 111 7.70 26.14 12.72
C LEU A 111 8.71 25.53 13.68
N THR A 112 8.82 24.20 13.71
CA THR A 112 9.69 23.49 14.65
C THR A 112 11.02 23.05 14.04
N GLY A 113 11.12 23.01 12.71
CA GLY A 113 12.25 22.45 11.98
C GLY A 113 12.30 20.92 11.98
N GLU A 114 11.37 20.24 12.66
CA GLU A 114 11.34 18.79 12.79
C GLU A 114 11.03 18.11 11.45
N VAL A 115 11.78 17.05 11.14
CA VAL A 115 11.57 16.24 9.93
C VAL A 115 10.83 14.96 10.30
N THR A 116 9.67 14.77 9.70
CA THR A 116 8.81 13.59 9.89
C THR A 116 8.60 12.86 8.56
N SER A 117 8.31 11.57 8.63
CA SER A 117 7.90 10.76 7.48
C SER A 117 6.47 10.26 7.69
N GLN A 118 5.63 10.38 6.68
CA GLN A 118 4.25 9.90 6.70
C GLN A 118 3.97 9.05 5.46
N ASP A 119 3.34 7.89 5.67
CA ASP A 119 2.81 7.09 4.57
C ASP A 119 1.43 7.62 4.16
N VAL A 120 1.28 7.96 2.89
CA VAL A 120 0.04 8.47 2.29
C VAL A 120 -0.45 7.48 1.25
N THR A 121 -1.73 7.10 1.31
CA THR A 121 -2.35 6.25 0.29
C THR A 121 -3.06 7.13 -0.72
N VAL A 122 -2.57 7.10 -1.96
CA VAL A 122 -3.16 7.78 -3.12
C VAL A 122 -4.06 6.80 -3.84
N VAL A 123 -5.34 7.15 -3.96
CA VAL A 123 -6.30 6.42 -4.80
C VAL A 123 -6.16 6.96 -6.21
N HIS A 124 -6.03 6.07 -7.19
CA HIS A 124 -5.83 6.52 -8.55
C HIS A 124 -7.16 6.96 -9.14
N THR A 125 -7.17 8.16 -9.71
CA THR A 125 -8.34 8.75 -10.33
C THR A 125 -8.04 9.12 -11.78
N HIS A 126 -9.10 9.26 -12.58
CA HIS A 126 -9.05 9.92 -13.88
C HIS A 126 -10.10 11.03 -13.91
N THR A 127 -9.88 12.03 -14.75
CA THR A 127 -10.87 13.05 -15.03
C THR A 127 -11.62 12.68 -16.31
N ILE A 128 -12.92 12.44 -16.22
CA ILE A 128 -13.82 12.22 -17.37
C ILE A 128 -14.85 13.35 -17.33
N ASP A 129 -14.94 14.12 -18.41
CA ASP A 129 -15.88 15.25 -18.54
C ASP A 129 -15.80 16.27 -17.38
N GLY A 130 -14.61 16.45 -16.82
CA GLY A 130 -14.36 17.35 -15.67
C GLY A 130 -14.66 16.74 -14.30
N GLU A 131 -15.13 15.49 -14.23
CA GLU A 131 -15.38 14.78 -12.97
C GLU A 131 -14.24 13.79 -12.66
N GLU A 132 -13.74 13.81 -11.42
CA GLU A 132 -12.83 12.77 -10.93
C GLU A 132 -13.59 11.46 -10.65
N ARG A 133 -13.12 10.37 -11.25
CA ARG A 133 -13.65 9.02 -11.04
C ARG A 133 -12.50 8.04 -10.76
N PRO A 134 -12.74 6.94 -10.03
CA PRO A 134 -11.73 5.93 -9.77
C PRO A 134 -11.15 5.35 -11.07
N ALA A 135 -9.83 5.30 -11.17
CA ALA A 135 -9.17 4.82 -12.38
C ALA A 135 -9.37 3.32 -12.59
N LEU A 136 -9.89 2.92 -13.75
CA LEU A 136 -10.06 1.51 -14.13
C LEU A 136 -8.76 0.89 -14.66
N THR A 137 -7.79 1.73 -15.00
CA THR A 137 -6.49 1.40 -15.57
C THR A 137 -5.42 2.18 -14.82
N GLN A 138 -4.19 1.66 -14.79
CA GLN A 138 -3.09 2.38 -14.17
C GLN A 138 -2.49 3.39 -15.13
N ASP A 139 -3.10 4.57 -15.19
CA ASP A 139 -2.69 5.66 -16.11
C ASP A 139 -1.88 6.77 -15.46
N MET A 140 -1.89 6.85 -14.13
CA MET A 140 -1.10 7.84 -13.42
C MET A 140 0.40 7.49 -13.51
N THR A 141 1.19 8.48 -13.87
CA THR A 141 2.65 8.46 -13.78
C THR A 141 3.09 8.43 -12.31
N ARG A 142 4.34 7.99 -12.07
CA ARG A 142 4.91 8.04 -10.70
C ARG A 142 4.86 9.46 -10.13
N GLY A 143 5.15 10.46 -10.96
CA GLY A 143 5.16 11.87 -10.57
C GLY A 143 3.79 12.40 -10.20
N GLU A 144 2.73 12.05 -10.93
CA GLU A 144 1.35 12.43 -10.56
C GLU A 144 0.95 11.81 -9.22
N ILE A 145 1.32 10.55 -8.98
CA ILE A 145 1.06 9.86 -7.71
C ILE A 145 1.82 10.53 -6.55
N GLU A 146 3.11 10.78 -6.73
CA GLU A 146 3.97 11.42 -5.72
C GLU A 146 3.49 12.85 -5.42
N THR A 147 3.13 13.63 -6.44
CA THR A 147 2.57 14.99 -6.30
C THR A 147 1.23 15.00 -5.59
N ALA A 148 0.35 14.03 -5.87
CA ALA A 148 -0.92 13.88 -5.17
C ALA A 148 -0.70 13.60 -3.68
N ALA A 149 0.24 12.72 -3.34
CA ALA A 149 0.59 12.42 -1.95
C ALA A 149 1.14 13.65 -1.21
N GLU A 150 2.03 14.41 -1.85
CA GLU A 150 2.57 15.66 -1.30
C GLU A 150 1.47 16.68 -1.00
N SER A 151 0.54 16.85 -1.93
CA SER A 151 -0.60 17.75 -1.78
C SER A 151 -1.49 17.37 -0.58
N MET A 152 -1.71 16.07 -0.35
CA MET A 152 -2.44 15.57 0.81
C MET A 152 -1.75 15.88 2.14
N VAL A 153 -0.41 15.81 2.20
CA VAL A 153 0.35 16.19 3.41
C VAL A 153 0.30 17.70 3.64
N GLN A 154 0.48 18.49 2.58
CA GLN A 154 0.46 19.96 2.67
C GLN A 154 -0.90 20.49 3.12
N THR A 155 -2.00 19.90 2.65
CA THR A 155 -3.38 20.32 3.00
C THR A 155 -3.86 19.72 4.32
N GLY A 156 -3.36 18.55 4.71
CA GLY A 156 -3.82 17.81 5.88
C GLY A 156 -2.99 18.00 7.16
N SER A 157 -1.84 18.70 7.12
CA SER A 157 -0.93 18.80 8.27
C SER A 157 -1.53 19.65 9.41
N PRO A 158 -1.84 19.05 10.58
CA PRO A 158 -2.40 19.79 11.72
C PRO A 158 -1.34 20.62 12.48
N GLY A 159 -0.05 20.47 12.14
CA GLY A 159 1.08 21.08 12.85
C GLY A 159 1.57 22.40 12.26
N GLY A 160 0.84 22.99 11.30
CA GLY A 160 1.23 24.20 10.59
C GLY A 160 1.90 23.93 9.23
N PRO A 161 2.47 24.97 8.60
CA PRO A 161 3.01 24.88 7.24
C PRO A 161 4.19 23.91 7.18
N VAL A 162 4.19 23.07 6.14
CA VAL A 162 5.21 22.04 5.92
C VAL A 162 5.99 22.30 4.63
N GLU A 163 7.26 21.88 4.62
CA GLU A 163 8.11 21.84 3.44
C GLU A 163 8.33 20.37 3.06
N ILE A 164 8.00 19.99 1.82
CA ILE A 164 8.27 18.64 1.34
C ILE A 164 9.78 18.50 1.08
N VAL A 165 10.37 17.47 1.67
CA VAL A 165 11.80 17.14 1.50
C VAL A 165 11.95 16.09 0.40
N SER A 166 11.11 15.06 0.43
CA SER A 166 11.04 14.04 -0.61
C SER A 166 9.74 13.25 -0.55
N SER A 167 9.40 12.62 -1.67
CA SER A 167 8.33 11.64 -1.78
C SER A 167 8.85 10.41 -2.50
N LYS A 168 8.32 9.24 -2.12
CA LYS A 168 8.73 7.96 -2.71
C LYS A 168 7.59 6.97 -2.70
N SER A 169 7.22 6.48 -3.86
CA SER A 169 6.30 5.35 -4.00
C SER A 169 6.86 4.10 -3.33
N ILE A 170 6.14 3.53 -2.35
CA ILE A 170 6.57 2.38 -1.56
C ILE A 170 5.69 1.15 -1.70
N PHE A 171 4.41 1.24 -2.08
CA PHE A 171 3.56 0.07 -2.36
C PHE A 171 2.49 0.39 -3.40
N GLY A 172 2.04 -0.61 -4.16
CA GLY A 172 0.90 -0.49 -5.06
C GLY A 172 -0.09 -1.63 -4.81
N PHE A 173 -1.38 -1.32 -4.78
CA PHE A 173 -2.47 -2.28 -4.72
C PHE A 173 -3.32 -2.22 -5.98
N TYR A 174 -3.70 -3.40 -6.47
CA TYR A 174 -4.65 -3.56 -7.56
C TYR A 174 -5.82 -4.44 -7.09
N ASN A 175 -7.03 -3.95 -7.19
CA ASN A 175 -8.24 -4.69 -6.86
C ASN A 175 -9.10 -4.90 -8.12
N PRO A 176 -9.18 -6.13 -8.67
CA PRO A 176 -9.96 -6.38 -9.88
C PRO A 176 -11.47 -6.30 -9.67
N ASP A 177 -11.94 -6.35 -8.43
CA ASP A 177 -13.37 -6.40 -8.09
C ASP A 177 -14.02 -5.00 -8.07
N ILE A 178 -13.23 -3.94 -8.22
CA ILE A 178 -13.71 -2.55 -8.32
C ILE A 178 -13.75 -2.15 -9.81
N GLY A 179 -14.96 -1.93 -10.31
CA GLY A 179 -15.26 -1.57 -11.71
C GLY A 179 -15.93 -0.22 -11.85
#